data_AF-A0A9Q0ZP35-F1
#
_entry.id   AF-A0A9Q0ZP35-F1
#
_cell.length_a   1.000
_cell.length_b   1.000
_cell.length_c   1.000
_cell.angle_alpha   90.00
_cell.angle_beta   90.00
_cell.angle_gamma   90.00
#
_symmetry.space_group_name_H-M   'P 1'
#
loop_
_entity.id
_entity.type
_entity.pdbx_description
1 polymer ?
#
loop_
_entity_poly.entity_id
_entity_poly.type
_entity_poly.pdbx_seq_one_letter_code
_entity_poly.pdbx_strand_id
1 'polypeptide(L)'
;MSLKNISFAILVALLAAAISNPYLSLWHRLIELGLATFSPPIFATFIANSIEEGHHHHHHHNKHPSDRKMANICEDFPPDFPPPDTNTTSTFCVDRNGCCNFTTIQSAIDFVANYSQKRTIIWINSGIYYEKVSVPRYKQNITFQGQGYTSTAIVWNDTATSSGGDNL
;
A
#
# COMPACT_ATOMS: atom_id res chain seq x y z
N MET A 1 -18.20 -0.76 -55.64
CA MET A 1 -17.54 -0.16 -54.46
C MET A 1 -16.99 -1.29 -53.61
N SER A 2 -15.67 -1.39 -53.52
CA SER A 2 -14.96 -2.56 -52.98
C SER A 2 -14.89 -2.52 -51.45
N LEU A 3 -15.30 -3.60 -50.80
CA LEU A 3 -15.37 -3.80 -49.34
C LEU A 3 -14.00 -3.78 -48.63
N LYS A 4 -12.90 -3.58 -49.37
CA LYS A 4 -11.52 -3.61 -48.85
C LYS A 4 -11.06 -2.31 -48.19
N ASN A 5 -11.78 -1.19 -48.39
CA ASN A 5 -11.31 0.13 -47.91
C ASN A 5 -11.84 0.52 -46.52
N ILE A 6 -12.83 -0.22 -45.99
CA ILE A 6 -13.42 0.04 -44.67
C ILE A 6 -12.50 -0.48 -43.54
N SER A 7 -11.69 -1.51 -43.84
CA SER A 7 -10.75 -2.11 -42.88
C SER A 7 -9.63 -1.14 -42.48
N PHE A 8 -9.08 -0.36 -43.43
CA PHE A 8 -7.93 0.50 -43.17
C PHE A 8 -8.27 1.72 -42.30
N ALA A 9 -9.45 2.32 -42.48
CA ALA A 9 -9.87 3.47 -41.69
C ALA A 9 -10.12 3.12 -40.21
N ILE A 10 -10.69 1.94 -39.95
CA ILE A 10 -10.94 1.44 -38.60
C ILE A 10 -9.62 1.05 -37.91
N LEU A 11 -8.67 0.47 -38.65
CA LEU A 11 -7.36 0.08 -38.12
C LEU A 11 -6.50 1.30 -37.73
N VAL A 12 -6.55 2.39 -38.52
CA VAL A 12 -5.88 3.67 -38.21
C VAL A 12 -6.53 4.36 -37.00
N ALA A 13 -7.86 4.29 -36.86
CA ALA A 13 -8.58 4.85 -35.71
C ALA A 13 -8.25 4.11 -34.39
N LEU A 14 -8.09 2.79 -34.43
CA LEU A 14 -7.67 2.00 -33.26
C LEU A 14 -6.20 2.23 -32.87
N LEU A 15 -5.32 2.49 -33.85
CA LEU A 15 -3.92 2.86 -33.59
C LEU A 15 -3.78 4.26 -32.98
N ALA A 16 -4.65 5.21 -33.34
CA ALA A 16 -4.65 6.55 -32.74
C ALA A 16 -5.16 6.57 -31.28
N ALA A 17 -5.97 5.59 -30.88
CA ALA A 17 -6.46 5.45 -29.49
C ALA A 17 -5.43 4.83 -28.53
N ALA A 18 -4.28 4.35 -29.02
CA ALA A 18 -3.22 3.76 -28.19
C ALA A 18 -2.13 4.75 -27.74
N ILE A 19 -2.15 6.01 -28.22
CA ILE A 19 -1.11 7.00 -27.92
C ILE A 19 -1.48 7.90 -26.72
N SER A 20 -2.73 7.81 -26.23
CA SER A 20 -3.21 8.52 -25.03
C SER A 20 -3.41 7.61 -23.82
N ASN A 21 -2.80 6.42 -23.80
CA ASN A 21 -2.90 5.50 -22.68
C ASN A 21 -1.80 5.76 -21.64
N PRO A 22 -2.09 6.30 -20.44
CA PRO A 22 -1.09 6.65 -19.44
C PRO A 22 -0.43 5.44 -18.73
N TYR A 23 -0.77 4.20 -19.12
CA TYR A 23 -0.25 2.98 -18.50
C TYR A 23 1.11 2.48 -19.07
N LEU A 24 1.68 3.15 -20.08
CA LEU A 24 2.96 2.76 -20.70
C LEU A 24 4.17 3.60 -20.23
N SER A 25 4.13 4.16 -19.02
CA SER A 25 5.28 4.86 -18.39
C SER A 25 6.02 4.00 -17.35
N LEU A 26 5.53 2.79 -17.05
CA LEU A 26 6.11 1.94 -16.01
C LEU A 26 7.22 0.99 -16.49
N TRP A 27 7.23 0.62 -17.78
CA TRP A 27 8.15 -0.42 -18.28
C TRP A 27 9.56 0.10 -18.59
N HIS A 28 9.74 1.40 -18.86
CA HIS A 28 11.07 1.97 -19.07
C HIS A 28 11.90 2.12 -17.78
N ARG A 29 11.29 1.98 -16.58
CA ARG A 29 12.04 1.97 -15.31
C ARG A 29 12.57 0.59 -14.91
N LEU A 30 12.25 -0.47 -15.66
CA LEU A 30 12.65 -1.85 -15.33
C LEU A 30 13.92 -2.33 -16.06
N ILE A 31 14.47 -1.55 -16.99
CA ILE A 31 15.68 -1.94 -17.75
C ILE A 31 16.98 -1.42 -17.08
N GLU A 32 16.90 -0.45 -16.17
CA GLU A 32 18.09 0.16 -15.53
C GLU A 32 18.54 -0.52 -14.23
N LEU A 33 17.83 -1.54 -13.72
CA LEU A 33 18.26 -2.29 -12.52
C LEU A 33 18.92 -3.63 -12.89
N GLY A 34 19.65 -3.66 -14.00
CA GLY A 34 20.28 -4.86 -14.56
C GLY A 34 21.79 -4.96 -14.37
N LEU A 35 22.48 -3.97 -13.79
CA LEU A 35 23.94 -3.98 -13.68
C LEU A 35 24.45 -3.41 -12.35
N ALA A 36 24.55 -4.30 -11.36
CA ALA A 36 25.57 -4.20 -10.32
C ALA A 36 25.95 -5.63 -9.86
N THR A 37 26.74 -6.27 -10.72
CA THR A 37 27.89 -7.12 -10.38
C THR A 37 27.92 -7.85 -9.02
N PHE A 38 27.61 -9.15 -9.08
CA PHE A 38 28.38 -10.27 -8.54
C PHE A 38 29.49 -9.99 -7.50
N SER A 39 29.32 -10.53 -6.27
CA SER A 39 30.39 -11.22 -5.53
C SER A 39 29.80 -12.12 -4.42
N PRO A 40 29.99 -13.46 -4.45
CA PRO A 40 29.58 -14.36 -3.37
C PRO A 40 30.66 -14.53 -2.27
N PRO A 41 30.29 -15.11 -1.10
CA PRO A 41 30.98 -14.96 0.18
C PRO A 41 32.00 -16.09 0.44
N ILE A 42 33.11 -15.80 1.13
CA ILE A 42 34.07 -16.83 1.58
C ILE A 42 34.62 -16.55 2.99
N PHE A 43 34.24 -17.47 3.89
CA PHE A 43 34.96 -18.13 4.99
C PHE A 43 35.48 -17.35 6.21
N ALA A 44 35.04 -17.89 7.37
CA ALA A 44 35.55 -17.68 8.71
C ALA A 44 36.99 -18.19 8.91
N THR A 45 37.72 -17.57 9.86
CA THR A 45 38.59 -18.20 10.89
C THR A 45 39.24 -17.09 11.77
N PHE A 46 39.09 -17.13 13.10
CA PHE A 46 40.09 -17.58 14.12
C PHE A 46 41.40 -16.74 14.08
N ILE A 47 41.99 -16.09 15.10
CA ILE A 47 42.24 -16.41 16.54
C ILE A 47 42.47 -15.10 17.36
N ALA A 48 42.31 -15.27 18.67
CA ALA A 48 42.46 -14.43 19.85
C ALA A 48 43.78 -13.63 20.10
N ASN A 49 43.58 -12.63 20.99
CA ASN A 49 44.42 -12.06 22.06
C ASN A 49 45.67 -11.21 21.75
N SER A 50 45.64 -9.96 22.21
CA SER A 50 46.58 -9.44 23.22
C SER A 50 46.19 -8.04 23.74
N ILE A 51 45.93 -7.96 25.04
CA ILE A 51 46.26 -6.92 26.05
C ILE A 51 46.46 -5.48 25.53
N GLU A 52 45.55 -4.59 25.93
CA GLU A 52 45.93 -3.20 26.27
C GLU A 52 45.20 -2.76 27.54
N GLU A 53 46.01 -2.38 28.50
CA GLU A 53 45.69 -1.95 29.86
C GLU A 53 45.63 -0.42 29.84
N GLY A 54 44.54 0.20 30.28
CA GLY A 54 44.43 1.65 30.08
C GLY A 54 43.16 2.36 30.53
N HIS A 55 42.99 2.48 31.85
CA HIS A 55 42.41 3.64 32.55
C HIS A 55 40.91 3.93 32.39
N HIS A 56 40.18 3.67 33.48
CA HIS A 56 38.79 4.02 33.66
C HIS A 56 38.59 5.54 33.78
N HIS A 57 38.04 6.14 32.73
CA HIS A 57 37.41 7.46 32.80
C HIS A 57 35.92 7.32 32.51
N HIS A 58 35.10 7.55 33.55
CA HIS A 58 33.66 7.65 33.43
C HIS A 58 33.30 8.92 32.67
N HIS A 59 33.27 8.82 31.34
CA HIS A 59 32.62 9.83 30.51
C HIS A 59 31.13 9.50 30.45
N HIS A 60 30.33 10.37 31.05
CA HIS A 60 28.90 10.44 30.78
C HIS A 60 28.72 10.73 29.29
N HIS A 61 28.42 9.70 28.51
CA HIS A 61 27.85 9.90 27.20
C HIS A 61 26.47 10.52 27.40
N ASN A 62 26.38 11.82 27.15
CA ASN A 62 25.12 12.39 26.70
C ASN A 62 24.77 11.65 25.40
N LYS A 63 23.75 10.78 25.45
CA LYS A 63 23.16 10.20 24.24
C LYS A 63 22.78 11.35 23.33
N HIS A 64 23.52 11.51 22.24
CA HIS A 64 23.18 12.43 21.17
C HIS A 64 21.90 11.88 20.51
N PRO A 65 20.79 12.62 20.52
CA PRO A 65 19.54 12.15 19.94
C PRO A 65 19.49 12.60 18.48
N SER A 66 20.17 11.93 17.56
CA SER A 66 19.98 12.23 16.13
C SER A 66 20.63 11.23 15.18
N ASP A 67 20.48 9.93 15.40
CA ASP A 67 20.23 9.09 14.23
C ASP A 67 18.74 9.17 14.00
N ARG A 68 18.33 10.04 13.07
CA ARG A 68 17.07 9.85 12.34
C ARG A 68 17.23 8.52 11.60
N LYS A 69 17.08 7.40 12.31
CA LYS A 69 16.55 6.20 11.69
C LYS A 69 15.25 6.70 11.08
N MET A 70 15.23 6.86 9.77
CA MET A 70 13.98 6.78 9.04
C MET A 70 13.46 5.40 9.42
N ALA A 71 12.74 5.32 10.54
CA ALA A 71 11.88 4.20 10.81
C ALA A 71 10.97 4.23 9.59
N ASN A 72 11.29 3.38 8.64
CA ASN A 72 10.40 3.05 7.55
C ASN A 72 9.06 2.80 8.23
N ILE A 73 8.08 3.62 7.86
CA ILE A 73 6.80 3.81 8.56
C ILE A 73 6.05 2.48 8.76
N CYS A 74 6.52 1.43 8.09
CA CYS A 74 5.96 0.09 8.03
C CYS A 74 6.62 -0.93 8.97
N GLU A 75 7.67 -0.59 9.73
CA GLU A 75 8.33 -1.55 10.66
C GLU A 75 7.45 -1.97 11.84
N ASP A 76 6.36 -1.24 12.09
CA ASP A 76 5.41 -1.56 13.15
C ASP A 76 4.40 -2.64 12.73
N PHE A 77 4.43 -3.10 11.48
CA PHE A 77 3.52 -4.14 10.99
C PHE A 77 4.03 -5.54 11.36
N PRO A 78 3.17 -6.43 11.90
CA PRO A 78 3.53 -7.82 12.08
C PRO A 78 3.88 -8.48 10.73
N PRO A 79 4.92 -9.32 10.64
CA PRO A 79 5.38 -9.90 9.38
C PRO A 79 4.34 -10.78 8.68
N ASP A 80 3.41 -11.36 9.43
CA ASP A 80 2.34 -12.24 8.93
C ASP A 80 0.99 -11.52 8.80
N PHE A 81 1.00 -10.18 8.72
CA PHE A 81 -0.20 -9.37 8.55
C PHE A 81 -0.33 -8.84 7.11
N PRO A 82 -1.52 -8.92 6.49
CA PRO A 82 -2.78 -9.47 6.99
C PRO A 82 -2.78 -11.01 7.07
N PRO A 83 -3.63 -11.60 7.92
CA PRO A 83 -3.77 -13.05 8.01
C PRO A 83 -4.14 -13.63 6.64
N PRO A 84 -3.72 -14.88 6.33
CA PRO A 84 -3.98 -15.50 5.05
C PRO A 84 -5.49 -15.65 4.79
N ASP A 85 -5.85 -15.50 3.53
CA ASP A 85 -7.22 -15.69 3.07
C ASP A 85 -7.71 -17.12 3.33
N THR A 86 -8.96 -17.24 3.78
CA THR A 86 -9.64 -18.52 4.06
C THR A 86 -10.85 -18.71 3.15
N ASN A 87 -11.55 -19.84 3.26
CA ASN A 87 -12.79 -20.07 2.50
C ASN A 87 -13.94 -19.14 2.93
N THR A 88 -13.90 -18.59 4.15
CA THR A 88 -15.00 -17.81 4.72
C THR A 88 -14.64 -16.36 4.99
N THR A 89 -13.35 -16.01 5.04
CA THR A 89 -12.88 -14.66 5.41
C THR A 89 -11.69 -14.22 4.55
N SER A 90 -11.73 -12.98 4.07
CA SER A 90 -10.59 -12.24 3.49
C SER A 90 -10.27 -11.03 4.34
N THR A 91 -9.01 -10.63 4.41
CA THR A 91 -8.60 -9.42 5.12
C THR A 91 -7.87 -8.47 4.17
N PHE A 92 -8.39 -7.25 4.04
CA PHE A 92 -7.79 -6.17 3.26
C PHE A 92 -7.23 -5.11 4.21
N CYS A 93 -5.91 -4.88 4.15
CA CYS A 93 -5.27 -3.86 4.97
C CYS A 93 -5.31 -2.48 4.30
N VAL A 94 -5.65 -1.46 5.09
CA VAL A 94 -5.66 -0.06 4.68
C VAL A 94 -4.68 0.74 5.54
N ASP A 95 -3.67 1.35 4.91
CA ASP A 95 -2.71 2.25 5.55
C ASP A 95 -2.43 3.47 4.68
N ARG A 96 -2.72 4.66 5.21
CA ARG A 96 -2.54 5.95 4.51
C ARG A 96 -1.08 6.26 4.16
N ASN A 97 -0.12 5.62 4.82
CA ASN A 97 1.31 5.82 4.58
C ASN A 97 1.89 4.82 3.57
N GLY A 98 1.04 3.93 3.00
CA GLY A 98 1.43 2.98 1.96
C GLY A 98 2.06 1.70 2.48
N CYS A 99 1.91 1.39 3.77
CA CYS A 99 2.43 0.15 4.36
C CYS A 99 1.55 -1.08 4.12
N CYS A 100 0.42 -0.91 3.44
CA CYS A 100 -0.55 -1.95 3.16
C CYS A 100 -1.01 -1.98 1.70
N ASN A 101 -1.86 -2.95 1.36
CA ASN A 101 -2.39 -3.14 0.00
C ASN A 101 -3.21 -1.94 -0.49
N PHE A 102 -3.88 -1.22 0.41
CA PHE A 102 -4.71 -0.07 0.10
C PHE A 102 -4.27 1.14 0.92
N THR A 103 -4.35 2.33 0.32
CA THR A 103 -4.10 3.61 1.01
C THR A 103 -5.37 4.32 1.43
N THR A 104 -6.52 3.93 0.88
CA THR A 104 -7.84 4.50 1.18
C THR A 104 -8.86 3.41 1.50
N ILE A 105 -9.85 3.75 2.31
CA ILE A 105 -10.91 2.83 2.72
C ILE A 105 -11.84 2.56 1.55
N GLN A 106 -12.14 3.57 0.72
CA GLN A 106 -12.99 3.39 -0.46
C GLN A 106 -12.37 2.40 -1.46
N SER A 107 -11.06 2.47 -1.71
CA SER A 107 -10.41 1.52 -2.64
C SER A 107 -10.47 0.07 -2.14
N ALA A 108 -10.38 -0.15 -0.83
CA ALA A 108 -10.57 -1.46 -0.24
C ALA A 108 -12.01 -1.97 -0.42
N ILE A 109 -13.03 -1.12 -0.24
CA ILE A 109 -14.44 -1.46 -0.48
C ILE A 109 -14.69 -1.80 -1.95
N ASP A 110 -14.13 -1.01 -2.86
CA ASP A 110 -14.32 -1.20 -4.30
C ASP A 110 -13.74 -2.54 -4.77
N PHE A 111 -12.66 -2.99 -4.12
CA PHE A 111 -12.03 -4.28 -4.38
C PHE A 111 -12.80 -5.49 -3.84
N VAL A 112 -13.72 -5.31 -2.88
CA VAL A 112 -14.55 -6.42 -2.35
C VAL A 112 -15.41 -7.03 -3.46
N ALA A 113 -15.52 -8.35 -3.52
CA ALA A 113 -16.38 -9.01 -4.51
C ALA A 113 -17.87 -8.64 -4.31
N ASN A 114 -18.59 -8.40 -5.41
CA ASN A 114 -20.02 -8.11 -5.36
C ASN A 114 -20.81 -9.35 -4.91
N TYR A 115 -21.82 -9.15 -4.06
CA TYR A 115 -22.69 -10.21 -3.52
C TYR A 115 -21.93 -11.37 -2.84
N SER A 116 -20.76 -11.07 -2.27
CA SER A 116 -19.91 -12.06 -1.61
C SER A 116 -20.59 -12.68 -0.40
N GLN A 117 -20.64 -14.01 -0.33
CA GLN A 117 -20.97 -14.75 0.89
C GLN A 117 -19.78 -14.86 1.85
N LYS A 118 -18.56 -14.61 1.34
CA LYS A 118 -17.32 -14.56 2.12
C LYS A 118 -17.26 -13.22 2.86
N ARG A 119 -16.93 -13.25 4.15
CA ARG A 119 -16.73 -12.05 4.96
C ARG A 119 -15.46 -11.33 4.52
N THR A 120 -15.53 -10.02 4.32
CA THR A 120 -14.32 -9.21 4.11
C THR A 120 -14.09 -8.31 5.31
N ILE A 121 -12.93 -8.44 5.93
CA ILE A 121 -12.46 -7.56 6.99
C ILE A 121 -11.59 -6.49 6.34
N ILE A 122 -12.05 -5.24 6.38
CA ILE A 122 -11.26 -4.07 6.03
C ILE A 122 -10.58 -3.63 7.33
N TRP A 123 -9.33 -4.03 7.48
CA TRP A 123 -8.51 -3.67 8.62
C TRP A 123 -7.86 -2.32 8.34
N ILE A 124 -8.10 -1.35 9.22
CA ILE A 124 -7.72 0.04 9.05
C ILE A 124 -6.63 0.35 10.07
N ASN A 125 -5.47 0.79 9.60
CA ASN A 125 -4.38 1.18 10.46
C ASN A 125 -4.74 2.42 11.31
N SER A 126 -3.89 2.76 12.28
CA SER A 126 -4.01 4.00 13.04
C SER A 126 -3.86 5.21 12.13
N GLY A 127 -4.71 6.21 12.31
CA GLY A 127 -4.69 7.44 11.55
C GLY A 127 -6.06 8.06 11.37
N ILE A 128 -6.04 9.30 10.87
CA ILE A 128 -7.23 10.02 10.43
C ILE A 128 -7.35 9.86 8.91
N TYR A 129 -8.47 9.33 8.45
CA TYR A 129 -8.80 9.09 7.06
C TYR A 129 -9.85 10.11 6.62
N TYR A 130 -9.42 11.11 5.86
CA TYR A 130 -10.28 12.18 5.33
C TYR A 130 -10.89 11.75 4.00
N GLU A 131 -11.96 10.97 4.04
CA GLU A 131 -12.64 10.46 2.84
C GLU A 131 -14.13 10.19 3.09
N LYS A 132 -14.94 10.39 2.04
CA LYS A 132 -16.35 9.96 2.04
C LYS A 132 -16.39 8.48 1.72
N VAL A 133 -16.83 7.68 2.68
CA VAL A 133 -16.96 6.23 2.50
C VAL A 133 -18.41 5.88 2.16
N SER A 134 -18.61 5.17 1.06
CA SER A 134 -19.91 4.61 0.68
C SER A 134 -19.79 3.12 0.47
N VAL A 135 -20.69 2.36 1.10
CA VAL A 135 -20.82 0.90 0.90
C VAL A 135 -22.08 0.66 0.06
N PRO A 136 -21.95 0.37 -1.25
CA PRO A 136 -23.08 0.03 -2.09
C PRO A 136 -23.83 -1.20 -1.56
N ARG A 137 -25.16 -1.25 -1.78
CA ARG A 137 -26.01 -2.36 -1.31
C ARG A 137 -25.55 -3.76 -1.77
N TYR A 138 -24.83 -3.84 -2.89
CA TYR A 138 -24.30 -5.08 -3.44
C TYR A 138 -22.93 -5.49 -2.89
N LYS A 139 -22.27 -4.65 -2.07
CA LYS A 139 -21.03 -4.97 -1.35
C LYS A 139 -21.36 -5.49 0.06
N GLN A 140 -21.76 -6.76 0.14
CA GLN A 140 -22.26 -7.38 1.37
C GLN A 140 -21.11 -7.96 2.23
N ASN A 141 -21.41 -8.27 3.49
CA ASN A 141 -20.52 -8.98 4.43
C ASN A 141 -19.16 -8.29 4.71
N ILE A 142 -19.15 -6.95 4.71
CA ILE A 142 -17.97 -6.14 5.07
C ILE A 142 -17.95 -5.86 6.58
N THR A 143 -16.76 -5.94 7.18
CA THR A 143 -16.48 -5.47 8.54
C THR A 143 -15.34 -4.46 8.50
N PHE A 144 -15.52 -3.28 9.11
CA PHE A 144 -14.42 -2.34 9.34
C PHE A 144 -13.81 -2.59 10.72
N GLN A 145 -12.49 -2.73 10.78
CA GLN A 145 -11.76 -2.96 12.02
C GLN A 145 -10.58 -1.98 12.12
N GLY A 146 -10.74 -0.94 12.95
CA GLY A 146 -9.65 -0.01 13.29
C GLY A 146 -8.71 -0.55 14.37
N GLN A 147 -7.57 0.11 14.58
CA GLN A 147 -6.61 -0.24 15.64
C GLN A 147 -7.08 0.17 17.04
N GLY A 148 -8.08 1.04 17.12
CA GLY A 148 -8.63 1.52 18.38
C GLY A 148 -9.54 2.71 18.15
N TYR A 149 -10.48 2.92 19.08
CA TYR A 149 -11.44 4.02 18.97
C TYR A 149 -10.79 5.41 19.11
N THR A 150 -9.62 5.50 19.75
CA THR A 150 -8.83 6.74 19.89
C THR A 150 -7.78 6.92 18.80
N SER A 151 -7.43 5.86 18.06
CA SER A 151 -6.30 5.86 17.12
C SER A 151 -6.75 5.84 15.66
N THR A 152 -7.95 5.34 15.36
CA THR A 152 -8.48 5.28 13.99
C THR A 152 -9.75 6.12 13.90
N ALA A 153 -9.77 7.10 12.99
CA ALA A 153 -10.94 7.93 12.71
C ALA A 153 -11.16 8.08 11.20
N ILE A 154 -12.41 7.95 10.78
CA ILE A 154 -12.86 8.26 9.40
C ILE A 154 -13.64 9.56 9.50
N VAL A 155 -13.24 10.56 8.72
CA VAL A 155 -13.76 11.92 8.82
C VAL A 155 -14.17 12.41 7.43
N TRP A 156 -15.34 13.03 7.35
CA TRP A 156 -15.81 13.71 6.15
C TRP A 156 -16.55 14.98 6.51
N ASN A 157 -16.53 15.98 5.62
CA ASN A 157 -17.10 17.30 5.86
C ASN A 157 -18.25 17.61 4.88
N ASP A 158 -19.36 16.89 5.01
CA ASP A 158 -20.57 17.18 4.23
C ASP A 158 -21.45 18.24 4.89
N THR A 159 -22.09 19.05 4.06
CA THR A 159 -23.14 20.00 4.42
C THR A 159 -24.47 19.54 3.83
N ALA A 160 -25.60 20.17 4.21
CA ALA A 160 -26.91 19.87 3.60
C ALA A 160 -26.84 19.89 2.07
N THR A 161 -26.20 20.92 1.49
CA THR A 161 -26.02 21.10 0.04
C THR A 161 -25.09 20.05 -0.60
N SER A 162 -24.06 19.57 0.09
CA SER A 162 -23.11 18.58 -0.48
C SER A 162 -23.51 17.12 -0.21
N SER A 163 -24.50 16.90 0.66
CA SER A 163 -24.94 15.57 1.08
C SER A 163 -25.78 14.82 0.03
N GLY A 164 -26.31 15.53 -0.98
CA GLY A 164 -27.16 14.95 -2.02
C GLY A 164 -28.62 14.75 -1.60
N GLY A 165 -29.06 15.39 -0.52
CA GLY A 165 -30.43 15.32 0.01
C GLY A 165 -31.50 16.06 -0.82
N ASP A 166 -31.08 16.79 -1.86
CA ASP A 166 -31.94 17.72 -2.60
C ASP A 166 -32.73 17.06 -3.76
N ASN A 167 -32.68 15.73 -3.88
CA ASN A 167 -33.29 14.94 -4.96
C ASN A 167 -34.41 13.99 -4.48
N LEU A 168 -35.30 14.46 -3.60
CA LEU A 168 -36.52 13.73 -3.17
C LEU A 168 -37.78 14.31 -3.82
#